data_AF-A0A1V5G9V0-F1
#
_entry.id   AF-A0A1V5G9V0-F1
#
_cell.length_a   1.000
_cell.length_b   1.000
_cell.length_c   1.000
_cell.angle_alpha   90.00
_cell.angle_beta   90.00
_cell.angle_gamma   90.00
#
_symmetry.space_group_name_H-M   'P 1'
#
loop_
_entity.id
_entity.type
_entity.pdbx_description
1 polymer ?
#
loop_
_entity_poly.entity_id
_entity_poly.type
_entity_poly.pdbx_seq_one_letter_code
_entity_poly.pdbx_strand_id
1 'polypeptide(L)'
;MNDEIDPHRISQIVRRHRGCFDGLVSIFNDIQSAHGYLPEEALRIVAAETGRSMVDLYGVATFYRSFSLKPRGKHIVSVCLGTACHVRGGPMVLEEMERRLGVRAGETTADGEFTLERVNCLGACALGPIVAVDGHFFANVSPAKVKTIIAKVRAGLERDASPSRTGSAAEQAVEPANLEPIGAL
;
A
#
# COMPACT_ATOMS: atom_id res chain seq x y z
N MET A 1 -17.91 -14.02 -5.91
CA MET A 1 -18.14 -12.61 -5.54
C MET A 1 -17.99 -11.81 -6.81
N ASN A 2 -19.10 -11.38 -7.40
CA ASN A 2 -19.09 -10.50 -8.57
C ASN A 2 -19.07 -9.08 -8.00
N ASP A 3 -17.88 -8.50 -7.84
CA ASP A 3 -17.77 -7.07 -7.54
C ASP A 3 -18.21 -6.33 -8.80
N GLU A 4 -19.46 -5.88 -8.80
CA GLU A 4 -20.04 -5.11 -9.90
C GLU A 4 -19.37 -3.74 -9.92
N ILE A 5 -18.43 -3.56 -10.84
CA ILE A 5 -17.68 -2.31 -10.97
C ILE A 5 -18.61 -1.27 -11.59
N ASP A 6 -19.04 -0.28 -10.79
CA ASP A 6 -19.84 0.84 -11.27
C ASP A 6 -18.99 1.76 -12.15
N PRO A 7 -19.24 1.80 -13.48
CA PRO A 7 -18.43 2.60 -14.39
C PRO A 7 -18.52 4.10 -14.10
N HIS A 8 -19.69 4.58 -13.62
CA HIS A 8 -19.90 5.98 -13.32
C HIS A 8 -19.00 6.46 -12.18
N ARG A 9 -18.81 5.61 -11.16
CA ARG A 9 -17.90 5.90 -10.05
C ARG A 9 -16.44 5.99 -10.49
N ILE A 10 -15.99 5.09 -11.37
CA ILE A 10 -14.63 5.14 -11.92
C ILE A 10 -14.43 6.41 -12.76
N SER A 11 -15.40 6.77 -13.61
CA SER A 11 -15.40 8.03 -14.37
C SER A 11 -15.28 9.27 -13.48
N GLN A 12 -15.97 9.28 -12.34
CA GLN A 12 -15.86 10.39 -11.38
C GLN A 12 -14.45 10.50 -10.78
N ILE A 13 -13.83 9.38 -10.43
CA ILE A 13 -12.44 9.35 -9.94
C ILE A 13 -11.50 9.92 -11.01
N VAL A 14 -11.61 9.46 -12.26
CA VAL A 14 -10.75 9.96 -13.36
C VAL A 14 -10.93 11.46 -13.58
N ARG A 15 -12.18 11.96 -13.57
CA ARG A 15 -12.46 13.40 -13.73
C ARG A 15 -11.85 14.27 -12.64
N ARG A 16 -11.82 13.80 -11.39
CA ARG A 16 -11.21 14.53 -10.27
C ARG A 16 -9.72 14.82 -10.49
N HIS A 17 -9.04 13.94 -11.21
CA HIS A 17 -7.59 14.01 -11.43
C HIS A 17 -7.21 14.50 -12.84
N ARG A 18 -8.17 15.01 -13.64
CA ARG A 18 -7.89 15.56 -14.97
C ARG A 18 -7.07 16.85 -14.86
N GLY A 19 -5.93 16.91 -15.57
CA GLY A 19 -5.04 18.07 -15.62
C GLY A 19 -3.81 17.98 -14.71
N CYS A 20 -3.70 16.94 -13.89
CA CYS A 20 -2.54 16.69 -13.02
C CYS A 20 -1.52 15.74 -13.70
N PHE A 21 -0.25 16.14 -13.69
CA PHE A 21 0.87 15.38 -14.29
C PHE A 21 1.10 14.01 -13.62
N ASP A 22 0.70 13.89 -12.37
CA ASP A 22 0.76 12.74 -11.45
C ASP A 22 -0.55 11.94 -11.37
N GLY A 23 -1.54 12.25 -12.22
CA GLY A 23 -2.92 11.78 -12.07
C GLY A 23 -3.13 10.26 -12.03
N LEU A 24 -2.25 9.45 -12.63
CA LEU A 24 -2.51 8.00 -12.72
C LEU A 24 -2.32 7.25 -11.39
N VAL A 25 -1.29 7.61 -10.61
CA VAL A 25 -1.06 7.00 -9.30
C VAL A 25 -2.20 7.37 -8.35
N SER A 26 -2.66 8.62 -8.39
CA SER A 26 -3.79 9.10 -7.59
C SER A 26 -5.10 8.42 -7.98
N ILE A 27 -5.38 8.26 -9.29
CA ILE A 27 -6.53 7.50 -9.78
C ILE A 27 -6.49 6.05 -9.27
N PHE A 28 -5.34 5.37 -9.37
CA PHE A 28 -5.20 4.00 -8.88
C PHE A 28 -5.38 3.90 -7.37
N ASN A 29 -4.87 4.86 -6.62
CA ASN A 29 -5.06 4.89 -5.17
C ASN A 29 -6.53 5.03 -4.78
N ASP A 30 -7.28 5.89 -5.48
CA ASP A 30 -8.72 6.08 -5.23
C ASP A 30 -9.54 4.84 -5.63
N ILE A 31 -9.21 4.20 -6.76
CA ILE A 31 -9.87 2.95 -7.20
C ILE A 31 -9.58 1.84 -6.19
N GLN A 32 -8.32 1.66 -5.79
CA GLN A 32 -7.95 0.64 -4.81
C GLN A 32 -8.54 0.92 -3.43
N SER A 33 -8.69 2.18 -3.03
CA SER A 33 -9.38 2.55 -1.78
C SER A 33 -10.85 2.18 -1.83
N ALA A 34 -11.49 2.30 -3.01
CA ALA A 34 -12.90 1.96 -3.19
C ALA A 34 -13.16 0.45 -3.29
N HIS A 35 -12.27 -0.32 -3.91
CA HIS A 35 -12.47 -1.74 -4.24
C HIS A 35 -11.53 -2.72 -3.53
N GLY A 36 -10.50 -2.23 -2.83
CA GLY A 36 -9.45 -3.05 -2.19
C GLY A 36 -8.36 -3.58 -3.16
N TYR A 37 -8.58 -3.44 -4.47
CA TYR A 37 -7.65 -3.81 -5.53
C TYR A 37 -7.95 -3.02 -6.81
N LEU A 38 -7.18 -3.25 -7.88
CA LEU A 38 -7.36 -2.67 -9.21
C LEU A 38 -7.99 -3.72 -10.16
N PRO A 39 -9.33 -3.73 -10.30
CA PRO A 39 -9.99 -4.63 -11.25
C PRO A 39 -9.69 -4.24 -12.69
N GLU A 40 -9.56 -5.25 -13.56
CA GLU A 40 -9.27 -5.03 -14.98
C GLU A 40 -10.31 -4.13 -15.65
N GLU A 41 -11.58 -4.27 -15.30
CA GLU A 41 -12.65 -3.44 -15.88
C GLU A 41 -12.49 -1.96 -15.51
N ALA A 42 -12.08 -1.65 -14.28
CA ALA A 42 -11.76 -0.27 -13.90
C ALA A 42 -10.54 0.26 -14.68
N LEU A 43 -9.51 -0.57 -14.88
CA LEU A 43 -8.35 -0.18 -15.68
C LEU A 43 -8.72 0.12 -17.14
N ARG A 44 -9.64 -0.65 -17.73
CA ARG A 44 -10.15 -0.39 -19.09
C ARG A 44 -10.88 0.94 -19.19
N ILE A 45 -11.71 1.28 -18.19
CA ILE A 45 -12.39 2.58 -18.14
C ILE A 45 -11.36 3.71 -18.03
N VAL A 46 -10.33 3.56 -17.17
CA VAL A 46 -9.25 4.53 -17.05
C VAL A 46 -8.49 4.68 -18.37
N ALA A 47 -8.20 3.58 -19.08
CA ALA A 47 -7.57 3.60 -20.41
C ALA A 47 -8.36 4.44 -21.40
N ALA A 48 -9.67 4.16 -21.49
CA ALA A 48 -10.57 4.85 -22.41
C ALA A 48 -10.67 6.35 -22.09
N GLU A 49 -10.71 6.73 -20.81
CA GLU A 49 -10.86 8.14 -20.42
C GLU A 49 -9.57 8.96 -20.45
N THR A 50 -8.43 8.32 -20.19
CA THR A 50 -7.12 8.99 -20.17
C THR A 50 -6.39 8.93 -21.51
N GLY A 51 -6.86 8.10 -22.44
CA GLY A 51 -6.21 7.85 -23.73
C GLY A 51 -4.90 7.04 -23.63
N ARG A 52 -4.62 6.43 -22.47
CA ARG A 52 -3.42 5.61 -22.24
C ARG A 52 -3.64 4.16 -22.65
N SER A 53 -2.57 3.45 -23.01
CA SER A 53 -2.67 2.04 -23.33
C SER A 53 -2.82 1.19 -22.07
N MET A 54 -3.44 0.00 -22.20
CA MET A 54 -3.48 -0.98 -21.10
C MET A 54 -2.07 -1.40 -20.66
N VAL A 55 -1.10 -1.41 -21.58
CA VAL A 55 0.31 -1.74 -21.27
C VAL A 55 0.90 -0.72 -20.30
N ASP A 56 0.65 0.58 -20.52
CA ASP A 56 1.13 1.64 -19.63
C ASP A 56 0.50 1.53 -18.24
N LEU A 57 -0.81 1.25 -18.20
CA LEU A 57 -1.57 1.09 -16.96
C LEU A 57 -1.05 -0.10 -16.14
N TYR A 58 -0.88 -1.27 -16.78
CA TYR A 58 -0.29 -2.44 -16.12
C TYR A 58 1.16 -2.20 -15.72
N GLY A 59 1.94 -1.46 -16.53
CA GLY A 59 3.29 -1.05 -16.19
C GLY A 59 3.33 -0.30 -14.85
N VAL A 60 2.45 0.70 -14.68
CA VAL A 60 2.36 1.46 -13.43
C VAL A 60 1.79 0.62 -12.28
N ALA A 61 0.73 -0.16 -12.52
CA ALA A 61 0.11 -0.98 -11.50
C ALA A 61 1.03 -2.07 -10.94
N THR A 62 1.94 -2.61 -11.77
CA THR A 62 2.90 -3.64 -11.37
C THR A 62 4.21 -3.05 -10.84
N PHE A 63 4.55 -1.81 -11.22
CA PHE A 63 5.74 -1.11 -10.73
C PHE A 63 5.62 -0.76 -9.23
N TYR A 64 4.46 -0.24 -8.81
CA TYR A 64 4.23 0.11 -7.40
C TYR A 64 3.68 -1.06 -6.61
N ARG A 65 4.46 -1.56 -5.64
CA ARG A 65 4.07 -2.68 -4.78
C ARG A 65 2.85 -2.42 -3.89
N SER A 66 2.49 -1.16 -3.69
CA SER A 66 1.27 -0.77 -2.97
C SER A 66 0.00 -1.14 -3.73
N PHE A 67 0.07 -1.24 -5.06
CA PHE A 67 -1.06 -1.62 -5.89
C PHE A 67 -1.17 -3.14 -6.01
N SER A 68 -2.40 -3.64 -6.02
CA SER A 68 -2.70 -5.04 -6.28
C SER A 68 -3.71 -5.18 -7.39
N LEU A 69 -3.40 -6.04 -8.36
CA LEU A 69 -4.32 -6.47 -9.42
C LEU A 69 -5.23 -7.62 -8.97
N LYS A 70 -4.97 -8.19 -7.79
CA LYS A 70 -5.74 -9.29 -7.21
C LYS A 70 -6.51 -8.81 -5.98
N PRO A 71 -7.70 -9.38 -5.71
CA PRO A 71 -8.43 -9.09 -4.49
C PRO A 71 -7.55 -9.30 -3.25
N ARG A 72 -7.51 -8.28 -2.39
CA ARG A 72 -6.82 -8.32 -1.11
C ARG A 72 -7.84 -8.52 0.01
N GLY A 73 -7.37 -9.08 1.11
CA GLY A 73 -8.14 -9.19 2.33
C GLY A 73 -8.31 -7.82 2.99
N LYS A 74 -9.23 -7.76 3.94
CA LYS A 74 -9.54 -6.53 4.70
C LYS A 74 -8.33 -5.96 5.45
N HIS A 75 -7.46 -6.84 5.96
CA HIS A 75 -6.28 -6.50 6.75
C HIS A 75 -5.00 -6.94 6.03
N ILE A 76 -4.09 -6.00 5.81
CA ILE A 76 -2.81 -6.27 5.16
C ILE A 76 -1.73 -6.43 6.22
N VAL A 77 -1.18 -7.64 6.35
CA VAL A 77 -0.11 -7.98 7.29
C VAL A 77 1.22 -8.03 6.56
N SER A 78 2.10 -7.07 6.82
CA SER A 78 3.43 -6.96 6.21
C SER A 78 4.54 -7.31 7.19
N VAL A 79 5.22 -8.43 6.96
CA VAL A 79 6.34 -8.89 7.80
C VAL A 79 7.67 -8.42 7.21
N CYS A 80 8.47 -7.70 8.00
CA CYS A 80 9.78 -7.21 7.58
C CYS A 80 10.83 -8.32 7.60
N LEU A 81 11.44 -8.59 6.45
CA LEU A 81 12.56 -9.52 6.27
C LEU A 81 13.85 -8.82 5.83
N GLY A 82 14.00 -7.54 6.16
CA GLY A 82 15.24 -6.81 5.91
C GLY A 82 16.36 -7.32 6.76
N THR A 83 17.62 -7.05 6.40
CA THR A 83 18.80 -7.64 7.04
C THR A 83 18.73 -7.65 8.56
N ALA A 84 18.38 -6.51 9.19
CA ALA A 84 18.25 -6.40 10.63
C ALA A 84 17.12 -7.26 11.22
N CYS A 85 15.94 -7.30 10.59
CA CYS A 85 14.84 -8.15 11.05
C CYS A 85 15.12 -9.63 10.76
N HIS A 86 15.80 -9.93 9.65
CA HIS A 86 16.17 -11.27 9.25
C HIS A 86 17.03 -11.96 10.32
N VAL A 87 18.14 -11.31 10.72
CA VAL A 87 19.04 -11.87 11.75
C VAL A 87 18.44 -11.90 13.15
N ARG A 88 17.39 -11.11 13.40
CA ARG A 88 16.67 -11.07 14.70
C ARG A 88 15.49 -12.04 14.78
N GLY A 89 15.32 -12.94 13.80
CA GLY A 89 14.26 -13.96 13.80
C GLY A 89 12.99 -13.58 13.05
N GLY A 90 13.04 -12.59 12.16
CA GLY A 90 11.95 -12.24 11.24
C GLY A 90 11.40 -13.43 10.42
N PRO A 91 12.22 -14.36 9.89
CA PRO A 91 11.73 -15.54 9.19
C PRO A 91 10.82 -16.41 10.07
N MET A 92 11.19 -16.62 11.34
CA MET A 92 10.37 -17.38 12.29
C MET A 92 9.03 -16.69 12.59
N VAL A 93 9.01 -15.35 12.58
CA VAL A 93 7.76 -14.59 12.71
C VAL A 93 6.88 -14.78 11.48
N LEU A 94 7.46 -14.77 10.28
CA LEU A 94 6.72 -15.03 9.05
C LEU A 94 6.14 -16.45 9.03
N GLU A 95 6.96 -17.46 9.34
CA GLU A 95 6.51 -18.86 9.38
C GLU A 95 5.35 -19.06 10.36
N GLU A 96 5.42 -18.45 11.55
CA GLU A 96 4.32 -18.53 12.52
C GLU A 96 3.08 -17.76 12.05
N MET A 97 3.22 -16.65 11.31
CA MET A 97 2.09 -15.97 10.65
C MET A 97 1.45 -16.85 9.59
N GLU A 98 2.24 -17.47 8.71
CA GLU A 98 1.76 -18.39 7.68
C GLU A 98 1.00 -19.57 8.30
N ARG A 99 1.55 -20.17 9.35
CA ARG A 99 0.93 -21.29 10.07
C ARG A 99 -0.40 -20.90 10.74
N ARG A 100 -0.50 -19.69 11.28
CA ARG A 100 -1.70 -19.21 12.00
C ARG A 100 -2.81 -18.78 11.06
N LEU A 101 -2.46 -18.13 9.95
CA LEU A 101 -3.41 -17.66 8.96
C LEU A 101 -3.77 -18.75 7.94
N GLY A 102 -2.95 -19.80 7.82
CA GLY A 102 -3.17 -20.90 6.88
C GLY A 102 -2.90 -20.52 5.43
N VAL A 103 -2.08 -19.49 5.19
CA VAL A 103 -1.72 -18.97 3.87
C VAL A 103 -0.23 -18.69 3.80
N ARG A 104 0.34 -18.65 2.59
CA ARG A 104 1.74 -18.25 2.39
C ARG A 104 1.89 -16.75 2.17
N ALA A 105 3.11 -16.24 2.32
CA ALA A 105 3.43 -14.87 1.95
C ALA A 105 3.09 -14.58 0.48
N GLY A 106 2.23 -13.58 0.26
CA GLY A 106 1.68 -13.18 -1.04
C GLY A 106 0.26 -13.67 -1.28
N GLU A 107 -0.34 -14.40 -0.33
CA GLU A 107 -1.69 -14.95 -0.44
C GLU A 107 -2.66 -14.26 0.53
N THR A 108 -3.95 -14.39 0.20
CA THR A 108 -5.08 -13.89 1.01
C THR A 108 -5.82 -15.09 1.60
N THR A 109 -6.25 -14.98 2.85
CA THR A 109 -7.02 -16.01 3.55
C THR A 109 -8.36 -16.26 2.86
N ALA A 110 -8.87 -17.50 2.98
CA ALA A 110 -10.10 -17.92 2.31
C ALA A 110 -11.35 -17.17 2.80
N ASP A 111 -11.30 -16.62 4.02
CA ASP A 111 -12.34 -15.75 4.59
C ASP A 111 -12.27 -14.29 4.09
N GLY A 112 -11.23 -13.93 3.33
CA GLY A 112 -11.00 -12.57 2.85
C GLY A 112 -10.62 -11.58 3.96
N GLU A 113 -10.31 -12.04 5.18
CA GLU A 113 -9.96 -11.14 6.27
C GLU A 113 -8.52 -10.64 6.19
N PHE A 114 -7.55 -11.49 5.81
CA PHE A 114 -6.13 -11.17 5.90
C PHE A 114 -5.41 -11.42 4.57
N THR A 115 -4.54 -10.50 4.17
CA THR A 115 -3.48 -10.76 3.17
C THR A 115 -2.14 -10.73 3.88
N LEU A 116 -1.36 -11.80 3.74
CA LEU A 116 -0.03 -11.88 4.31
C LEU A 116 1.01 -11.48 3.26
N GLU A 117 1.86 -10.52 3.57
CA GLU A 117 2.94 -10.06 2.69
C GLU A 117 4.29 -10.12 3.40
N ARG A 118 5.32 -10.48 2.63
CA ARG A 118 6.71 -10.28 3.04
C ARG A 118 7.24 -9.00 2.42
N VAL A 119 7.86 -8.14 3.21
CA VAL A 119 8.48 -6.90 2.73
C VAL A 119 9.96 -6.87 3.07
N ASN A 120 10.75 -6.23 2.22
CA ASN A 120 12.19 -6.17 2.42
C ASN A 120 12.56 -5.21 3.54
N CYS A 121 11.99 -4.01 3.65
CA CYS A 121 12.34 -3.09 4.72
C CYS A 121 11.17 -2.19 5.06
N LEU A 122 10.96 -1.96 6.35
CA LEU A 122 9.98 -1.01 6.88
C LEU A 122 10.64 0.23 7.52
N GLY A 123 11.97 0.37 7.41
CA GLY A 123 12.71 1.56 7.84
C GLY A 123 12.89 1.73 9.35
N ALA A 124 12.35 0.85 10.18
CA ALA A 124 12.39 0.96 11.65
C ALA A 124 13.35 -0.06 12.31
N CYS A 125 14.55 -0.25 11.74
CA CYS A 125 15.49 -1.32 12.13
C CYS A 125 15.81 -1.40 13.64
N ALA A 126 15.78 -0.28 14.37
CA ALA A 126 15.97 -0.25 15.82
C ALA A 126 14.95 -1.14 16.58
N LEU A 127 13.73 -1.24 16.06
CA LEU A 127 12.58 -1.95 16.67
C LEU A 127 12.36 -3.36 16.11
N GLY A 128 13.28 -3.86 15.26
CA GLY A 128 13.19 -5.16 14.61
C GLY A 128 13.25 -6.35 15.57
N PRO A 129 12.50 -7.46 15.33
CA PRO A 129 11.62 -7.72 14.17
C PRO A 129 10.30 -6.94 14.20
N ILE A 130 9.86 -6.48 13.02
CA ILE A 130 8.66 -5.65 12.86
C ILE A 130 7.65 -6.32 11.95
N VAL A 131 6.38 -6.22 12.35
CA VAL A 131 5.22 -6.52 11.53
C VAL A 131 4.38 -5.25 11.44
N ALA A 132 3.91 -4.88 10.25
CA ALA A 132 2.93 -3.82 10.07
C ALA A 132 1.58 -4.43 9.71
N VAL A 133 0.49 -3.96 10.30
CA VAL A 133 -0.88 -4.32 9.89
C VAL A 133 -1.68 -3.06 9.64
N ASP A 134 -2.17 -2.87 8.41
CA ASP A 134 -2.92 -1.67 8.00
C ASP A 134 -2.25 -0.33 8.36
N GLY A 135 -0.91 -0.30 8.28
CA GLY A 135 -0.10 0.86 8.65
C GLY A 135 0.29 0.94 10.14
N HIS A 136 -0.23 0.07 11.00
CA HIS A 136 0.15 0.00 12.41
C HIS A 136 1.39 -0.88 12.62
N PHE A 137 2.44 -0.31 13.20
CA PHE A 137 3.69 -1.03 13.48
C PHE A 137 3.66 -1.78 14.82
N PHE A 138 3.95 -3.08 14.76
CA PHE A 138 4.24 -3.93 15.91
C PHE A 138 5.75 -4.13 16.00
N ALA A 139 6.34 -3.68 17.11
CA ALA A 139 7.78 -3.76 17.37
C ALA A 139 8.17 -5.00 18.20
N ASN A 140 9.43 -5.42 18.11
CA ASN A 140 10.01 -6.54 18.86
C ASN A 140 9.10 -7.77 18.83
N VAL A 141 8.64 -8.11 17.63
CA VAL A 141 7.72 -9.23 17.39
C VAL A 141 8.50 -10.52 17.49
N SER A 142 8.01 -11.43 18.33
CA SER A 142 8.47 -12.81 18.42
C SER A 142 7.34 -13.74 17.96
N PRO A 143 7.65 -15.00 17.58
CA PRO A 143 6.63 -15.97 17.19
C PRO A 143 5.50 -16.10 18.24
N ALA A 144 5.83 -16.03 19.54
CA ALA A 144 4.84 -16.08 20.60
C ALA A 144 3.83 -14.91 20.57
N LYS A 145 4.23 -13.72 20.09
CA LYS A 145 3.36 -12.54 20.01
C LYS A 145 2.42 -12.58 18.80
N VAL A 146 2.68 -13.41 17.79
CA VAL A 146 1.89 -13.49 16.55
C VAL A 146 0.41 -13.74 16.84
N LYS A 147 0.11 -14.71 17.71
CA LYS A 147 -1.29 -15.02 18.10
C LYS A 147 -2.02 -13.79 18.65
N THR A 148 -1.34 -13.03 19.51
CA THR A 148 -1.90 -11.83 20.13
C THR A 148 -2.10 -10.72 19.10
N ILE A 149 -1.20 -10.56 18.14
CA ILE A 149 -1.33 -9.58 17.07
C ILE A 149 -2.58 -9.88 16.23
N ILE A 150 -2.74 -11.13 15.75
CA ILE A 150 -3.90 -11.53 14.94
C ILE A 150 -5.20 -11.32 15.72
N ALA A 151 -5.23 -11.71 17.00
CA ALA A 151 -6.41 -11.50 17.85
C ALA A 151 -6.75 -10.02 18.03
N LYS A 152 -5.75 -9.15 18.22
CA LYS A 152 -5.94 -7.70 18.30
C LYS A 152 -6.50 -7.12 17.01
N VAL A 153 -5.99 -7.56 15.85
CA VAL A 153 -6.49 -7.08 14.56
C VAL A 153 -7.96 -7.47 14.37
N ARG A 154 -8.32 -8.72 14.68
CA ARG A 154 -9.73 -9.19 14.62
C ARG A 154 -10.66 -8.46 15.58
N ALA A 155 -10.17 -8.08 16.76
CA ALA A 155 -10.94 -7.29 17.72
C ALA A 155 -11.11 -5.81 17.31
N GLY A 156 -10.35 -5.36 16.30
CA GLY A 156 -10.27 -3.98 15.86
C GLY A 156 -9.03 -3.29 16.41
N LEU A 157 -8.20 -2.73 15.52
CA LEU A 157 -7.11 -1.86 15.91
C LEU A 157 -7.66 -0.47 16.20
N GLU A 158 -7.47 0.02 17.43
CA GLU A 158 -7.59 1.44 17.70
C GLU A 158 -6.55 2.15 16.83
N ARG A 159 -7.00 3.11 16.01
CA ARG A 159 -6.10 3.91 15.19
C ARG A 159 -5.36 4.90 16.08
N ASP A 160 -4.45 4.42 16.91
CA ASP A 160 -3.53 5.28 17.63
C ASP A 160 -2.62 5.94 16.59
N ALA A 161 -2.78 7.26 16.45
CA ALA A 161 -1.99 8.12 15.62
C ALA A 161 -0.52 8.10 16.11
N SER A 162 0.24 7.10 15.68
CA SER A 162 1.70 7.17 15.59
C SER A 162 2.06 7.87 14.29
N PRO A 163 3.03 8.81 14.26
CA PRO A 163 3.04 9.94 13.33
C PRO A 163 3.19 9.46 11.89
N SER A 164 2.06 9.35 11.20
CA SER A 164 2.04 9.48 9.76
C SER A 164 2.58 10.88 9.49
N ARG A 165 3.71 10.97 8.80
CA ARG A 165 4.05 12.22 8.13
C ARG A 165 2.91 12.48 7.17
N THR A 166 2.05 13.41 7.52
CA THR A 166 1.09 14.03 6.62
C THR A 166 1.92 14.64 5.50
N GLY A 167 2.08 13.91 4.41
CA GLY A 167 2.32 14.51 3.10
C GLY A 167 1.03 15.18 2.68
N SER A 168 0.66 16.24 3.40
CA SER A 168 -0.36 17.17 2.97
C SER A 168 0.15 17.80 1.68
N ALA A 169 -0.56 17.53 0.60
CA ALA A 169 -0.59 18.44 -0.53
C ALA A 169 -1.12 19.79 -0.02
N ALA A 170 -0.22 20.68 0.39
CA ALA A 170 -0.39 22.13 0.42
C ALA A 170 0.93 22.80 0.82
N GLU A 171 1.29 23.84 0.06
CA GLU A 171 2.23 24.91 0.37
C GLU A 171 3.74 24.61 0.50
N GLN A 172 4.41 24.55 -0.65
CA GLN A 172 5.61 25.36 -0.84
C GLN A 172 5.50 26.10 -2.16
N ALA A 173 4.91 27.29 -2.11
CA ALA A 173 5.14 28.32 -3.11
C ALA A 173 6.64 28.64 -3.09
N VAL A 174 7.38 28.19 -4.10
CA VAL A 174 8.71 28.72 -4.39
C VAL A 174 8.46 29.96 -5.24
N GLU A 175 8.60 31.13 -4.63
CA GLU A 175 8.68 32.41 -5.32
C GLU A 175 9.78 32.34 -6.41
N PRO A 176 9.58 32.95 -7.59
CA PRO A 176 10.61 32.99 -8.60
C PRO A 176 11.74 33.90 -8.10
N ALA A 177 12.86 33.30 -7.70
CA ALA A 177 14.11 34.02 -7.51
C ALA A 177 14.51 34.63 -8.86
N ASN A 178 14.25 35.93 -8.96
CA ASN A 178 14.59 36.78 -10.08
C ASN A 178 16.12 36.83 -10.25
N LEU A 179 16.56 36.77 -11.50
CA LEU A 179 17.95 36.84 -11.93
C LEU A 179 18.66 38.08 -11.39
N GLU A 180 19.90 37.91 -10.93
CA GLU A 180 20.94 38.94 -11.06
C GLU A 180 22.12 38.35 -11.87
N PRO A 181 22.68 39.11 -12.84
CA PRO A 181 23.70 38.60 -13.75
C PRO A 181 25.08 38.59 -13.07
N ILE A 182 25.75 37.43 -13.05
CA ILE A 182 27.17 37.38 -12.70
C ILE A 182 27.96 37.90 -13.91
N GLY A 183 28.27 39.19 -13.87
CA GLY A 183 29.20 39.85 -14.77
C GLY A 183 30.66 39.52 -14.46
N ALA A 184 31.43 39.49 -15.54
CA ALA A 184 32.81 39.98 -15.68
C ALA A 184 33.77 39.87 -14.50
N LEU A 185 34.71 38.93 -14.61
CA LEU A 185 36.17 39.16 -14.63
C LEU A 185 36.92 37.86 -14.95
#